data_AF-A0ABD2LRN9-F1
#
_entry.id   AF-A0ABD2LRN9-F1
#
_cell.length_a   1.000
_cell.length_b   1.000
_cell.length_c   1.000
_cell.angle_alpha   90.00
_cell.angle_beta   90.00
_cell.angle_gamma   90.00
#
_symmetry.space_group_name_H-M   'P 1'
#
loop_
_entity.id
_entity.type
_entity.pdbx_description
1 polymer ?
#
loop_
_entity_poly.entity_id
_entity_poly.type
_entity_poly.pdbx_seq_one_letter_code
_entity_poly.pdbx_strand_id
1 'polypeptide(L)'
;MELVLKITKLELKNKGLQEKLKQQKTNALLAKIEAENGKMKKEIEKMQEKMDEKVEQYTDKLEELQIKQKIFQEDHEKKLMEQIMNLHMKVDKLEMENQKQKVSIDQIEHLQNEQKRKDNAFEKEQKKIRMKMALLNSRQNYWDGYTCHNDLEITGTIVANFGTYAYSNDGSFTIDGKWIDQKLDAFQANDIVGCGINSATRQIFFTKNGWRQGSFYTVDSLPSYVPDELFPFVSLLTIGNEIEANFGPHFKYNLACQSLKRAETMDEGDNNFI
;
A
#
# COMPACT_ATOMS: atom_id res chain seq x y z
N MET A 1 -27.18 26.11 146.11
CA MET A 1 -25.87 26.00 145.43
C MET A 1 -25.63 24.59 144.86
N GLU A 2 -25.86 23.51 145.62
CA GLU A 2 -25.71 22.11 145.16
C GLU A 2 -26.50 21.72 143.90
N LEU A 3 -27.75 22.17 143.77
CA LEU A 3 -28.63 21.85 142.63
C LEU A 3 -28.08 22.41 141.30
N VAL A 4 -27.58 23.65 141.32
CA VAL A 4 -26.98 24.31 140.14
C VAL A 4 -25.71 23.58 139.68
N LEU A 5 -24.91 23.10 140.63
CA LEU A 5 -23.72 22.28 140.39
C LEU A 5 -24.07 20.92 139.75
N LYS A 6 -25.18 20.29 140.16
CA LYS A 6 -25.67 19.05 139.54
C LYS A 6 -26.16 19.28 138.11
N ILE A 7 -26.90 20.37 137.86
CA ILE A 7 -27.41 20.72 136.52
C ILE A 7 -26.26 20.97 135.54
N THR A 8 -25.30 21.82 135.91
CA THR A 8 -24.11 22.10 135.07
C THR A 8 -23.29 20.84 134.78
N LYS A 9 -23.14 19.93 135.75
CA LYS A 9 -22.47 18.63 135.53
C LYS A 9 -23.22 17.73 134.55
N LEU A 10 -24.56 17.73 134.59
CA LEU A 10 -25.39 16.98 133.64
C LEU A 10 -25.32 17.57 132.23
N GLU A 11 -25.34 18.90 132.08
CA GLU A 11 -25.19 19.59 130.79
C GLU A 11 -23.85 19.30 130.12
N LEU A 12 -22.75 19.36 130.89
CA LEU A 12 -21.41 18.97 130.41
C LEU A 12 -21.37 17.51 129.95
N LYS A 13 -21.99 16.61 130.71
CA LYS A 13 -22.09 15.19 130.34
C LYS A 13 -22.92 15.01 129.07
N ASN A 14 -24.01 15.76 128.91
CA ASN A 14 -24.86 15.70 127.72
C ASN A 14 -24.14 16.21 126.48
N LYS A 15 -23.41 17.33 126.58
CA LYS A 15 -22.53 17.83 125.49
C LYS A 15 -21.48 16.79 125.10
N GLY A 16 -20.80 16.19 126.07
CA GLY A 16 -19.81 15.14 125.80
C GLY A 16 -20.41 13.89 125.16
N LEU A 17 -21.64 13.51 125.52
CA LEU A 17 -22.36 12.40 124.86
C LEU A 17 -22.78 12.76 123.43
N GLN A 18 -23.23 13.99 123.18
CA GLN A 18 -23.57 14.48 121.83
C GLN A 18 -22.34 14.49 120.92
N GLU A 19 -21.19 14.94 121.42
CA GLU A 19 -19.93 14.90 120.68
C GLU A 19 -19.49 13.47 120.36
N LYS A 20 -19.57 12.55 121.34
CA LYS A 20 -19.29 11.12 121.12
C LYS A 20 -20.21 10.50 120.07
N LEU A 21 -21.51 10.81 120.14
CA LEU A 21 -22.49 10.33 119.16
C LEU A 21 -22.20 10.89 117.77
N LYS A 22 -21.85 12.19 117.67
CA LYS A 22 -21.45 12.82 116.40
C LYS A 22 -20.21 12.14 115.84
N GLN A 23 -19.18 11.94 116.64
CA GLN A 23 -17.95 11.25 116.23
C GLN A 23 -18.24 9.82 115.77
N GLN A 24 -19.10 9.08 116.48
CA GLN A 24 -19.49 7.72 116.12
C GLN A 24 -20.23 7.69 114.77
N LYS A 25 -21.13 8.66 114.51
CA LYS A 25 -21.81 8.80 113.22
C LYS A 25 -20.83 9.14 112.09
N THR A 26 -19.88 10.05 112.32
CA THR A 26 -18.83 10.39 111.34
C THR A 26 -17.97 9.17 111.02
N ASN A 27 -17.53 8.41 112.03
CA ASN A 27 -16.73 7.21 111.85
C ASN A 27 -17.52 6.12 111.09
N ALA A 28 -18.81 5.94 111.41
CA ALA A 28 -19.66 4.99 110.70
C ALA A 28 -19.90 5.38 109.23
N LEU A 29 -20.03 6.67 108.94
CA LEU A 29 -20.14 7.17 107.57
C LEU A 29 -18.83 6.97 106.80
N LEU A 30 -17.69 7.27 107.42
CA LEU A 30 -16.38 7.11 106.83
C LEU A 30 -16.10 5.64 106.48
N ALA A 31 -16.43 4.71 107.38
CA ALA A 31 -16.33 3.27 107.12
C ALA A 31 -17.23 2.80 105.95
N LYS A 32 -18.42 3.40 105.78
CA LYS A 32 -19.27 3.11 104.60
C LYS A 32 -18.64 3.61 103.30
N ILE A 33 -18.11 4.83 103.30
CA ILE A 33 -17.42 5.41 102.14
C ILE A 33 -16.20 4.56 101.76
N GLU A 34 -15.41 4.13 102.74
CA GLU A 34 -14.25 3.26 102.50
C GLU A 34 -14.67 1.91 101.91
N ALA A 35 -15.76 1.32 102.40
CA ALA A 35 -16.30 0.07 101.86
C ALA A 35 -16.81 0.23 100.41
N GLU A 36 -17.49 1.33 100.09
CA GLU A 36 -17.96 1.63 98.73
C GLU A 36 -16.80 1.92 97.77
N ASN A 37 -15.80 2.70 98.19
CA ASN A 37 -14.59 2.95 97.42
C ASN A 37 -13.82 1.65 97.16
N GLY A 38 -13.78 0.74 98.14
CA GLY A 38 -13.19 -0.58 97.98
C GLY A 38 -13.92 -1.44 96.94
N LYS A 39 -15.26 -1.39 96.89
CA LYS A 39 -16.06 -2.07 95.85
C LYS A 39 -15.81 -1.48 94.47
N MET A 40 -15.85 -0.15 94.35
CA MET A 40 -15.62 0.56 93.09
C MET A 40 -14.22 0.29 92.55
N LYS A 41 -13.20 0.28 93.42
CA LYS A 41 -11.82 -0.06 93.01
C LYS A 41 -11.73 -1.47 92.41
N LYS A 42 -12.38 -2.47 93.02
CA LYS A 42 -12.43 -3.84 92.49
C LYS A 42 -13.16 -3.93 91.15
N GLU A 43 -14.19 -3.11 90.94
CA GLU A 43 -14.88 -3.04 89.64
C GLU A 43 -14.00 -2.41 88.55
N ILE A 44 -13.25 -1.36 88.91
CA ILE A 44 -12.27 -0.73 88.00
C ILE A 44 -11.19 -1.73 87.61
N GLU A 45 -10.61 -2.47 88.57
CA GLU A 45 -9.60 -3.50 88.31
C GLU A 45 -10.13 -4.57 87.34
N LYS A 46 -11.35 -5.09 87.59
CA LYS A 46 -12.00 -6.06 86.67
C LYS A 46 -12.26 -5.49 85.28
N MET A 47 -12.58 -4.21 85.16
CA MET A 47 -12.77 -3.56 83.86
C MET A 47 -11.44 -3.37 83.13
N GLN A 48 -10.36 -3.07 83.85
CA GLN A 48 -9.01 -2.96 83.29
C GLN A 48 -8.51 -4.32 82.77
N GLU A 49 -8.64 -5.39 83.56
CA GLU A 49 -8.28 -6.75 83.12
C GLU A 49 -9.01 -7.15 81.82
N LYS A 50 -10.33 -6.91 81.75
CA LYS A 50 -11.12 -7.17 80.52
C LYS A 50 -10.73 -6.30 79.34
N MET A 51 -10.24 -5.08 79.61
CA MET A 51 -9.78 -4.18 78.56
C MET A 51 -8.43 -4.66 78.02
N ASP A 52 -7.52 -5.06 78.90
CA ASP A 52 -6.20 -5.60 78.54
C ASP A 52 -6.34 -6.90 77.73
N GLU A 53 -7.20 -7.82 78.15
CA GLU A 53 -7.52 -9.04 77.38
C GLU A 53 -8.03 -8.73 75.96
N LYS A 54 -8.85 -7.69 75.80
CA LYS A 54 -9.34 -7.28 74.48
C LYS A 54 -8.27 -6.61 73.64
N VAL A 55 -7.39 -5.82 74.26
CA VAL A 55 -6.25 -5.20 73.58
C VAL A 55 -5.32 -6.29 73.03
N GLU A 56 -4.98 -7.30 73.84
CA GLU A 56 -4.19 -8.44 73.41
C GLU A 56 -4.85 -9.19 72.25
N GLN A 57 -6.15 -9.51 72.37
CA GLN A 57 -6.91 -10.17 71.30
C GLN A 57 -6.92 -9.37 69.97
N TYR A 58 -7.02 -8.04 70.04
CA TYR A 58 -7.01 -7.22 68.83
C TYR A 58 -5.61 -7.06 68.24
N THR A 59 -4.58 -7.04 69.08
CA THR A 59 -3.18 -7.06 68.63
C THR A 59 -2.89 -8.35 67.86
N ASP A 60 -3.25 -9.51 68.40
CA ASP A 60 -3.06 -10.81 67.71
C ASP A 60 -3.76 -10.86 66.34
N LYS A 61 -5.01 -10.37 66.27
CA LYS A 61 -5.76 -10.29 65.01
C LYS A 61 -5.11 -9.34 64.00
N LEU A 62 -4.53 -8.24 64.48
CA LEU A 62 -3.84 -7.28 63.61
C LEU A 62 -2.58 -7.90 63.02
N GLU A 63 -1.80 -8.61 63.82
CA GLU A 63 -0.60 -9.34 63.36
C GLU A 63 -0.97 -10.43 62.33
N GLU A 64 -2.04 -11.20 62.59
CA GLU A 64 -2.52 -12.21 61.64
C GLU A 64 -2.91 -11.60 60.29
N LEU A 65 -3.59 -10.45 60.30
CA LEU A 65 -3.97 -9.72 59.09
C LEU A 65 -2.75 -9.16 58.34
N GLN A 66 -1.75 -8.65 59.06
CA GLN A 66 -0.50 -8.16 58.46
C GLN A 66 0.26 -9.30 57.78
N ILE A 67 0.33 -10.48 58.39
CA ILE A 67 0.95 -11.67 57.80
C ILE A 67 0.20 -12.10 56.54
N LYS A 68 -1.15 -12.17 56.60
CA LYS A 68 -1.97 -12.52 55.42
C LYS A 68 -1.77 -11.53 54.28
N GLN A 69 -1.70 -10.24 54.58
CA GLN A 69 -1.45 -9.20 53.59
C GLN A 69 -0.08 -9.38 52.92
N LYS A 70 0.96 -9.68 53.71
CA LYS A 70 2.31 -9.91 53.20
C LYS A 70 2.39 -11.13 52.30
N ILE A 71 1.79 -12.26 52.71
CA ILE A 71 1.73 -13.49 51.89
C ILE A 71 1.00 -13.22 50.57
N PHE A 72 -0.10 -12.47 50.61
CA PHE A 72 -0.84 -12.11 49.41
C PHE A 72 -0.01 -11.24 48.45
N GLN A 73 0.74 -10.28 48.97
CA GLN A 73 1.66 -9.45 48.17
C GLN A 73 2.77 -10.30 47.53
N GLU A 74 3.40 -11.18 48.29
CA GLU A 74 4.46 -12.07 47.78
C GLU A 74 3.96 -13.03 46.68
N ASP A 75 2.76 -13.62 46.84
CA ASP A 75 2.14 -14.46 45.81
C ASP A 75 1.81 -13.67 44.54
N HIS A 76 1.32 -12.43 44.70
CA HIS A 76 1.03 -11.55 43.57
C HIS A 76 2.31 -11.16 42.80
N GLU A 77 3.38 -10.79 43.51
CA GLU A 77 4.68 -10.47 42.92
C GLU A 77 5.29 -11.68 42.19
N LYS A 78 5.17 -12.88 42.77
CA LYS A 78 5.63 -14.12 42.13
C LYS A 78 4.90 -14.39 40.81
N LYS A 79 3.58 -14.26 40.79
CA LYS A 79 2.77 -14.39 39.57
C LYS A 79 3.14 -13.36 38.51
N LEU A 80 3.38 -12.11 38.92
CA LEU A 80 3.82 -11.06 38.01
C LEU A 80 5.21 -11.36 37.42
N MET A 81 6.14 -11.84 38.24
CA MET A 81 7.48 -12.21 37.79
C MET A 81 7.46 -13.37 36.79
N GLU A 82 6.60 -14.38 37.01
CA GLU A 82 6.39 -15.48 36.06
C GLU A 82 5.83 -14.99 34.71
N GLN A 83 4.89 -14.03 34.73
CA GLN A 83 4.38 -13.40 33.51
C GLN A 83 5.46 -12.62 32.77
N ILE A 84 6.29 -11.85 33.49
CA ILE A 84 7.41 -11.10 32.92
C ILE A 84 8.42 -12.05 32.27
N MET A 85 8.77 -13.16 32.94
CA MET A 85 9.71 -14.15 32.42
C MET A 85 9.18 -14.82 31.14
N ASN A 86 7.89 -15.18 31.11
CA ASN A 86 7.24 -15.73 29.93
C ASN A 86 7.21 -14.73 28.75
N LEU A 87 7.02 -13.44 29.02
CA LEU A 87 7.10 -12.40 27.99
C LEU A 87 8.52 -12.22 27.46
N HIS A 88 9.52 -12.23 28.35
CA HIS A 88 10.92 -12.10 27.97
C HIS A 88 11.35 -13.23 27.01
N MET A 89 11.01 -14.48 27.34
CA MET A 89 11.28 -15.63 26.46
C MET A 89 10.62 -15.50 25.07
N LYS A 90 9.43 -14.88 24.99
CA LYS A 90 8.77 -14.62 23.70
C LYS A 90 9.48 -13.53 22.90
N VAL A 91 9.96 -12.48 23.57
CA VAL A 91 10.75 -11.40 22.94
C VAL A 91 12.04 -11.96 22.36
N ASP A 92 12.80 -12.75 23.14
CA ASP A 92 14.05 -13.35 22.67
C ASP A 92 13.83 -14.24 21.44
N LYS A 93 12.75 -15.03 21.44
CA LYS A 93 12.39 -15.86 20.27
C LYS A 93 12.10 -15.01 19.04
N LEU A 94 11.35 -13.92 19.18
CA LEU A 94 11.04 -13.00 18.09
C LEU A 94 12.31 -12.28 17.58
N GLU A 95 13.23 -11.92 18.46
CA GLU A 95 14.50 -11.32 18.08
C GLU A 95 15.36 -12.28 17.26
N MET A 96 15.42 -13.56 17.64
CA MET A 96 16.12 -14.59 16.86
C MET A 96 15.48 -14.80 15.47
N GLU A 97 14.14 -14.79 15.38
CA GLU A 97 13.42 -14.87 14.10
C GLU A 97 13.70 -13.65 13.21
N ASN A 98 13.69 -12.45 13.80
CA ASN A 98 14.00 -11.21 13.10
C ASN A 98 15.44 -11.20 12.56
N GLN A 99 16.41 -11.71 13.33
CA GLN A 99 17.79 -11.87 12.86
C GLN A 99 17.90 -12.83 11.67
N LYS A 100 17.17 -13.96 11.68
CA LYS A 100 17.12 -14.89 10.54
C LYS A 100 16.52 -14.25 9.29
N GLN A 101 15.46 -13.46 9.46
CA GLN A 101 14.85 -12.71 8.37
C GLN A 101 15.83 -11.70 7.77
N LYS A 102 16.59 -10.97 8.61
CA LYS A 102 17.60 -10.02 8.15
C LYS A 102 18.66 -10.67 7.25
N VAL A 103 19.20 -11.83 7.68
CA VAL A 103 20.16 -12.60 6.86
C VAL A 103 19.54 -13.02 5.51
N SER A 104 18.27 -13.39 5.51
CA SER A 104 17.56 -13.78 4.28
C SER A 104 17.36 -12.60 3.33
N ILE A 105 17.08 -11.40 3.87
CA ILE A 105 16.97 -10.16 3.09
C ILE A 105 18.30 -9.82 2.42
N ASP A 106 19.40 -9.88 3.18
CA ASP A 106 20.75 -9.60 2.65
C ASP A 106 21.12 -10.58 1.50
N GLN A 107 20.72 -11.86 1.62
CA GLN A 107 20.90 -12.85 0.55
C GLN A 107 20.07 -12.55 -0.70
N ILE A 108 18.80 -12.14 -0.52
CA ILE A 108 17.92 -11.75 -1.62
C ILE A 108 18.50 -10.53 -2.36
N GLU A 109 18.97 -9.52 -1.63
CA GLU A 109 19.58 -8.32 -2.22
C GLU A 109 20.82 -8.66 -3.04
N HIS A 110 21.68 -9.56 -2.54
CA HIS A 110 22.83 -10.04 -3.30
C HIS A 110 22.41 -10.72 -4.62
N LEU A 111 21.42 -11.61 -4.59
CA LEU A 111 20.92 -12.31 -5.78
C LEU A 111 20.29 -11.34 -6.79
N GLN A 112 19.53 -10.35 -6.34
CA GLN A 112 18.96 -9.32 -7.21
C GLN A 112 20.04 -8.49 -7.91
N ASN A 113 21.09 -8.13 -7.18
CA ASN A 113 22.23 -7.40 -7.75
C ASN A 113 22.99 -8.24 -8.80
N GLU A 114 23.15 -9.54 -8.55
CA GLU A 114 23.75 -10.46 -9.53
C GLU A 114 22.88 -10.59 -10.79
N GLN A 115 21.57 -10.74 -10.64
CA GLN A 115 20.64 -10.82 -11.76
C GLN A 115 20.67 -9.55 -12.61
N LYS A 116 20.62 -8.37 -11.98
CA LYS A 116 20.72 -7.08 -12.68
C LYS A 116 22.00 -6.96 -13.52
N ARG A 117 23.12 -7.50 -13.04
CA ARG A 117 24.38 -7.53 -13.80
C ARG A 117 24.27 -8.41 -15.05
N LYS A 118 23.62 -9.57 -14.94
CA LYS A 118 23.37 -10.48 -16.07
C LYS A 118 22.45 -9.84 -17.11
N ASP A 119 21.38 -9.19 -16.67
CA ASP A 119 20.42 -8.51 -17.56
C ASP A 119 21.11 -7.38 -18.34
N ASN A 120 21.90 -6.54 -17.66
CA ASN A 120 22.68 -5.47 -18.30
C ASN A 120 23.70 -6.02 -19.32
N ALA A 121 24.33 -7.15 -19.02
CA ALA A 121 25.27 -7.80 -19.94
C ALA A 121 24.55 -8.35 -21.18
N PHE A 122 23.38 -8.97 -20.99
CA PHE A 122 22.55 -9.47 -22.09
C PHE A 122 22.06 -8.33 -22.99
N GLU A 123 21.59 -7.23 -22.43
CA GLU A 123 21.14 -6.05 -23.19
C GLU A 123 22.29 -5.48 -24.04
N LYS A 124 23.51 -5.42 -23.50
CA LYS A 124 24.70 -4.98 -24.23
C LYS A 124 25.01 -5.88 -25.42
N GLU A 125 24.88 -7.20 -25.28
CA GLU A 125 25.07 -8.14 -26.39
C GLU A 125 23.94 -8.03 -27.44
N GLN A 126 22.68 -7.91 -27.02
CA GLN A 126 21.55 -7.67 -27.91
C GLN A 126 21.75 -6.40 -28.76
N LYS A 127 22.26 -5.32 -28.16
CA LYS A 127 22.58 -4.08 -28.88
C LYS A 127 23.65 -4.29 -29.95
N LYS A 128 24.68 -5.08 -29.69
CA LYS A 128 25.71 -5.43 -30.69
C LYS A 128 25.11 -6.23 -31.85
N ILE A 129 24.27 -7.21 -31.56
CA ILE A 129 23.59 -8.02 -32.58
C ILE A 129 22.71 -7.13 -33.47
N ARG A 130 21.88 -6.25 -32.88
CA ARG A 130 21.04 -5.30 -33.62
C ARG A 130 21.86 -4.39 -34.53
N MET A 131 22.98 -3.87 -34.05
CA MET A 131 23.88 -3.03 -34.85
C MET A 131 24.49 -3.79 -36.04
N LYS A 132 24.88 -5.05 -35.83
CA LYS A 132 25.38 -5.92 -36.90
C LYS A 132 24.30 -6.25 -37.94
N MET A 133 23.06 -6.52 -37.50
CA MET A 133 21.91 -6.72 -38.39
C MET A 133 21.58 -5.47 -39.20
N ALA A 134 21.59 -4.28 -38.58
CA ALA A 134 21.37 -3.03 -39.29
C ALA A 134 22.43 -2.76 -40.38
N LEU A 135 23.69 -3.13 -40.12
CA LEU A 135 24.78 -3.02 -41.10
C LEU A 135 24.63 -4.02 -42.26
N LEU A 136 24.07 -5.20 -42.00
CA LEU A 136 23.76 -6.19 -43.05
C LEU A 136 22.58 -5.72 -43.91
N ASN A 137 21.52 -5.22 -43.28
CA ASN A 137 20.32 -4.73 -43.98
C ASN A 137 20.57 -3.47 -44.82
N SER A 138 21.51 -2.60 -44.42
CA SER A 138 21.87 -1.41 -45.23
C SER A 138 22.60 -1.73 -46.53
N ARG A 139 23.02 -2.99 -46.75
CA ARG A 139 23.64 -3.45 -48.00
C ARG A 139 22.68 -4.17 -48.95
N GLN A 140 21.44 -4.39 -48.54
CA GLN A 140 20.43 -5.08 -49.36
C GLN A 140 19.06 -4.46 -49.10
N ASN A 141 18.63 -3.54 -49.97
CA ASN A 141 17.20 -3.36 -50.21
C ASN A 141 16.72 -4.59 -51.01
N TYR A 142 16.55 -5.71 -50.31
CA TYR A 142 15.94 -6.91 -50.85
C TYR A 142 14.61 -7.09 -50.12
N TRP A 143 13.51 -6.91 -50.85
CA TRP A 143 12.23 -7.47 -50.45
C TRP A 143 12.33 -8.98 -50.68
N ASP A 144 12.18 -9.77 -49.62
CA ASP A 144 12.05 -11.22 -49.75
C ASP A 144 10.63 -11.52 -50.28
N GLY A 145 10.55 -11.93 -51.54
CA GLY A 145 9.29 -12.34 -52.18
C GLY A 145 8.78 -13.73 -51.75
N TYR A 146 9.46 -14.42 -50.83
CA TYR A 146 9.11 -15.80 -50.44
C TYR A 146 8.14 -15.94 -49.25
N THR A 147 7.71 -14.87 -48.58
CA THR A 147 6.65 -14.93 -47.55
C THR A 147 5.23 -14.70 -48.09
N CYS A 148 5.01 -15.00 -49.38
CA CYS A 148 3.65 -15.21 -49.90
C CYS A 148 3.19 -16.62 -49.49
N HIS A 149 2.39 -16.70 -48.42
CA HIS A 149 1.76 -17.94 -47.99
C HIS A 149 0.90 -18.54 -49.11
N ASN A 150 0.92 -19.89 -49.20
CA ASN A 150 0.37 -20.72 -50.27
C ASN A 150 -1.17 -20.75 -50.43
N ASP A 151 -1.92 -19.84 -49.83
CA ASP A 151 -3.39 -19.89 -49.82
C ASP A 151 -4.05 -18.57 -50.22
N LEU A 152 -3.61 -17.95 -51.32
CA LEU A 152 -4.35 -16.83 -51.93
C LEU A 152 -5.30 -17.35 -53.02
N GLU A 153 -6.53 -17.65 -52.62
CA GLU A 153 -7.61 -18.05 -53.52
C GLU A 153 -8.04 -16.85 -54.39
N ILE A 154 -7.81 -16.94 -55.71
CA ILE A 154 -8.18 -15.88 -56.67
C ILE A 154 -9.67 -16.00 -56.99
N THR A 155 -10.52 -15.23 -56.29
CA THR A 155 -11.93 -15.06 -56.67
C THR A 155 -12.19 -13.62 -57.13
N GLY A 156 -12.86 -13.50 -58.28
CA GLY A 156 -12.93 -12.29 -59.09
C GLY A 156 -13.77 -11.12 -58.56
N THR A 157 -13.57 -9.98 -59.23
CA THR A 157 -14.07 -8.63 -58.93
C THR A 157 -13.26 -7.94 -57.84
N ILE A 158 -12.99 -6.63 -57.97
CA ILE A 158 -12.42 -5.82 -56.88
C ILE A 158 -13.39 -5.93 -55.71
N VAL A 159 -13.10 -6.84 -54.77
CA VAL A 159 -13.94 -7.01 -53.61
C VAL A 159 -13.56 -5.87 -52.68
N ALA A 160 -14.49 -4.92 -52.55
CA ALA A 160 -14.41 -3.81 -51.63
C ALA A 160 -14.61 -4.34 -50.19
N ASN A 161 -13.69 -5.21 -49.75
CA ASN A 161 -13.64 -5.80 -48.43
C ASN A 161 -12.79 -4.93 -47.51
N PHE A 162 -13.15 -4.92 -46.22
CA PHE A 162 -12.31 -4.35 -45.17
C PHE A 162 -10.88 -4.93 -45.26
N GLY A 163 -9.88 -4.07 -45.08
CA GLY A 163 -8.46 -4.36 -45.26
C GLY A 163 -7.92 -4.15 -46.68
N THR A 164 -8.78 -3.87 -47.67
CA THR A 164 -8.35 -3.64 -49.06
C THR A 164 -8.16 -2.16 -49.38
N TYR A 165 -7.04 -1.85 -50.02
CA TYR A 165 -6.73 -0.53 -50.54
C TYR A 165 -6.39 -0.67 -52.02
N ALA A 166 -7.27 -0.21 -52.90
CA ALA A 166 -7.16 -0.47 -54.34
C ALA A 166 -7.28 0.79 -55.17
N TYR A 167 -6.58 0.82 -56.30
CA TYR A 167 -6.63 1.89 -57.28
C TYR A 167 -6.94 1.33 -58.66
N SER A 168 -8.04 1.80 -59.26
CA SER A 168 -8.59 1.31 -60.53
C SER A 168 -8.21 2.20 -61.71
N ASN A 169 -8.25 1.63 -62.92
CA ASN A 169 -7.85 2.29 -64.15
C ASN A 169 -8.70 3.51 -64.53
N ASP A 170 -9.96 3.56 -64.08
CA ASP A 170 -10.87 4.69 -64.32
C ASP A 170 -10.66 5.87 -63.35
N GLY A 171 -9.63 5.80 -62.49
CA GLY A 171 -9.33 6.81 -61.49
C GLY A 171 -10.03 6.58 -60.14
N SER A 172 -10.93 5.60 -60.03
CA SER A 172 -11.59 5.26 -58.77
C SER A 172 -10.63 4.55 -57.82
N PHE A 173 -10.81 4.72 -56.52
CA PHE A 173 -10.01 4.02 -55.53
C PHE A 173 -10.82 3.70 -54.27
N THR A 174 -10.34 2.68 -53.55
CA THR A 174 -10.91 2.26 -52.27
C THR A 174 -9.88 2.35 -51.17
N ILE A 175 -10.37 2.62 -49.97
CA ILE A 175 -9.60 2.62 -48.75
C ILE A 175 -10.37 1.77 -47.73
N ASP A 176 -9.72 0.73 -47.21
CA ASP A 176 -10.33 -0.22 -46.27
C ASP A 176 -11.69 -0.77 -46.79
N GLY A 177 -11.73 -1.09 -48.09
CA GLY A 177 -12.94 -1.58 -48.76
C GLY A 177 -14.03 -0.53 -49.02
N LYS A 178 -13.79 0.76 -48.73
CA LYS A 178 -14.76 1.83 -49.01
C LYS A 178 -14.35 2.65 -50.23
N TRP A 179 -15.27 2.84 -51.16
CA TRP A 179 -15.10 3.75 -52.29
C TRP A 179 -14.98 5.19 -51.82
N ILE A 180 -14.03 5.93 -52.40
CA ILE A 180 -13.84 7.35 -52.12
C ILE A 180 -14.39 8.16 -53.29
N ASP A 181 -15.20 9.18 -53.00
CA ASP A 181 -15.86 10.03 -54.01
C ASP A 181 -14.88 10.91 -54.81
N GLN A 182 -13.61 10.96 -54.39
CA GLN A 182 -12.54 11.61 -55.13
C GLN A 182 -12.02 10.69 -56.23
N LYS A 183 -11.59 11.27 -57.36
CA LYS A 183 -10.91 10.52 -58.43
C LYS A 183 -9.45 10.89 -58.50
N LEU A 184 -8.62 9.88 -58.71
CA LEU A 184 -7.21 10.02 -59.14
C LEU A 184 -7.13 10.02 -60.68
N ASP A 185 -5.94 10.23 -61.23
CA ASP A 185 -5.74 10.28 -62.68
C ASP A 185 -5.90 8.89 -63.32
N ALA A 186 -7.03 8.64 -63.98
CA ALA A 186 -7.27 7.43 -64.78
C ALA A 186 -6.05 7.03 -65.61
N PHE A 187 -5.73 5.74 -65.65
CA PHE A 187 -4.54 5.19 -66.31
C PHE A 187 -4.90 4.14 -67.36
N GLN A 188 -3.98 3.92 -68.29
CA GLN A 188 -4.18 3.05 -69.44
C GLN A 188 -2.91 2.24 -69.77
N ALA A 189 -2.94 1.50 -70.88
CA ALA A 189 -1.80 0.75 -71.36
C ALA A 189 -0.54 1.64 -71.45
N ASN A 190 0.60 1.08 -71.03
CA ASN A 190 1.91 1.72 -70.93
C ASN A 190 2.10 2.77 -69.81
N ASP A 191 1.07 3.07 -69.02
CA ASP A 191 1.27 3.83 -67.78
C ASP A 191 1.96 2.98 -66.72
N ILE A 192 2.85 3.59 -65.94
CA ILE A 192 3.48 2.95 -64.78
C ILE A 192 2.74 3.38 -63.53
N VAL A 193 2.05 2.45 -62.89
CA VAL A 193 1.31 2.68 -61.65
C VAL A 193 2.08 2.08 -60.48
N GLY A 194 2.13 2.78 -59.35
CA GLY A 194 2.75 2.27 -58.13
C GLY A 194 1.86 2.52 -56.92
N CYS A 195 1.97 1.67 -55.91
CA CYS A 195 1.42 1.86 -54.59
C CYS A 195 2.56 1.80 -53.55
N GLY A 196 2.39 2.49 -52.42
CA GLY A 196 3.37 2.45 -51.35
C GLY A 196 2.74 2.76 -49.99
N ILE A 197 3.41 2.28 -48.94
CA ILE A 197 3.08 2.57 -47.55
C ILE A 197 4.23 3.33 -46.89
N ASN A 198 3.90 4.40 -46.18
CA ASN A 198 4.83 5.03 -45.25
C ASN A 198 4.76 4.26 -43.93
N SER A 199 5.77 3.44 -43.63
CA SER A 199 5.77 2.62 -42.41
C SER A 199 5.81 3.44 -41.11
N ALA A 200 6.29 4.69 -41.15
CA ALA A 200 6.35 5.57 -39.99
C ALA A 200 4.99 6.22 -39.69
N THR A 201 4.28 6.68 -40.73
CA THR A 201 2.97 7.33 -40.58
C THR A 201 1.78 6.40 -40.84
N ARG A 202 2.05 5.15 -41.24
CA ARG A 202 1.07 4.15 -41.68
C ARG A 202 0.15 4.63 -42.81
N GLN A 203 0.64 5.51 -43.69
CA GLN A 203 -0.16 6.09 -44.79
C GLN A 203 0.05 5.37 -46.12
N ILE A 204 -1.02 5.16 -46.88
CA ILE A 204 -0.97 4.56 -48.22
C ILE A 204 -1.02 5.67 -49.28
N PHE A 205 -0.24 5.52 -50.34
CA PHE A 205 -0.23 6.44 -51.47
C PHE A 205 -0.14 5.69 -52.81
N PHE A 206 -0.69 6.31 -53.85
CA PHE A 206 -0.60 5.82 -55.23
C PHE A 206 0.25 6.76 -56.06
N THR A 207 0.81 6.23 -57.14
CA THR A 207 1.64 6.98 -58.08
C THR A 207 1.28 6.59 -59.51
N LYS A 208 1.41 7.55 -60.43
CA LYS A 208 1.29 7.34 -61.87
C LYS A 208 2.49 8.00 -62.53
N ASN A 209 3.20 7.23 -63.35
CA ASN A 209 4.39 7.66 -64.09
C ASN A 209 5.46 8.35 -63.22
N GLY A 210 5.62 7.90 -61.98
CA GLY A 210 6.59 8.47 -61.04
C GLY A 210 6.11 9.72 -60.29
N TRP A 211 4.86 10.13 -60.48
CA TRP A 211 4.23 11.24 -59.79
C TRP A 211 3.22 10.73 -58.76
N ARG A 212 3.26 11.28 -57.55
CA ARG A 212 2.29 10.94 -56.50
C ARG A 212 0.91 11.48 -56.88
N GLN A 213 -0.10 10.62 -56.73
CA GLN A 213 -1.50 10.93 -56.99
C GLN A 213 -2.16 11.43 -55.69
N GLY A 214 -2.94 12.50 -55.79
CA GLY A 214 -3.66 13.09 -54.65
C GLY A 214 -2.78 13.67 -53.52
N SER A 215 -3.45 14.16 -52.48
CA SER A 215 -2.83 14.44 -51.17
C SER A 215 -2.56 13.12 -50.43
N PHE A 216 -1.71 13.13 -49.38
CA PHE A 216 -1.62 11.95 -48.50
C PHE A 216 -3.04 11.63 -48.01
N TYR A 217 -3.54 10.45 -48.34
CA TYR A 217 -4.70 9.92 -47.64
C TYR A 217 -4.18 9.47 -46.28
N THR A 218 -4.17 10.43 -45.33
CA THR A 218 -3.93 10.14 -43.94
C THR A 218 -4.94 9.10 -43.51
N VAL A 219 -4.47 7.99 -42.96
CA VAL A 219 -5.29 6.99 -42.28
C VAL A 219 -5.97 7.59 -41.03
N ASP A 220 -5.75 8.87 -40.72
CA ASP A 220 -6.34 9.61 -39.60
C ASP A 220 -7.87 9.85 -39.73
N SER A 221 -8.49 9.50 -40.87
CA SER A 221 -9.95 9.42 -41.02
C SER A 221 -10.48 7.99 -41.21
N LEU A 222 -9.62 6.98 -41.04
CA LEU A 222 -9.98 5.57 -41.02
C LEU A 222 -9.89 5.03 -39.59
N PRO A 223 -10.74 4.07 -39.20
CA PRO A 223 -10.72 3.52 -37.86
C PRO A 223 -9.42 2.73 -37.62
N SER A 224 -8.42 3.38 -37.00
CA SER A 224 -7.40 2.84 -36.07
C SER A 224 -6.65 1.54 -36.41
N TYR A 225 -6.76 1.00 -37.62
CA TYR A 225 -6.22 -0.32 -37.93
C TYR A 225 -5.83 -0.40 -39.41
N VAL A 226 -4.59 0.02 -39.72
CA VAL A 226 -3.89 -0.62 -40.84
C VAL A 226 -3.34 -1.91 -40.26
N PRO A 227 -3.68 -3.09 -40.82
CA PRO A 227 -3.09 -4.33 -40.36
C PRO A 227 -1.56 -4.22 -40.41
N ASP A 228 -0.88 -4.86 -39.46
CA ASP A 228 0.59 -4.83 -39.39
C ASP A 228 1.26 -5.39 -40.65
N GLU A 229 0.50 -6.15 -41.45
CA GLU A 229 0.93 -6.80 -42.68
C GLU A 229 -0.07 -6.51 -43.81
N LEU A 230 0.42 -5.90 -44.90
CA LEU A 230 -0.30 -5.73 -46.15
C LEU A 230 0.46 -6.42 -47.27
N PHE A 231 -0.26 -7.07 -48.18
CA PHE A 231 0.31 -7.78 -49.32
C PHE A 231 -0.01 -7.05 -50.63
N PRO A 232 0.96 -6.92 -51.56
CA PRO A 232 0.68 -6.38 -52.87
C PRO A 232 -0.26 -7.31 -53.63
N PHE A 233 -1.27 -6.73 -54.28
CA PHE A 233 -2.29 -7.49 -55.02
C PHE A 233 -2.70 -6.74 -56.28
N VAL A 234 -2.99 -7.47 -57.35
CA VAL A 234 -3.53 -6.93 -58.60
C VAL A 234 -4.71 -7.78 -59.05
N SER A 235 -5.74 -7.11 -59.57
CA SER A 235 -6.90 -7.75 -60.21
C SER A 235 -6.98 -7.35 -61.67
N LEU A 236 -7.27 -8.33 -62.54
CA LEU A 236 -7.58 -8.13 -63.95
C LEU A 236 -9.01 -8.59 -64.21
N LEU A 237 -9.83 -7.73 -64.81
CA LEU A 237 -11.26 -8.01 -65.04
C LEU A 237 -11.53 -8.55 -66.45
N THR A 238 -10.76 -8.10 -67.44
CA THR A 238 -11.01 -8.42 -68.85
C THR A 238 -9.95 -9.37 -69.40
N ILE A 239 -10.38 -10.37 -70.16
CA ILE A 239 -9.49 -11.30 -70.87
C ILE A 239 -8.57 -10.52 -71.82
N GLY A 240 -7.28 -10.85 -71.80
CA GLY A 240 -6.27 -10.20 -72.64
C GLY A 240 -5.64 -8.94 -72.03
N ASN A 241 -5.98 -8.58 -70.79
CA ASN A 241 -5.18 -7.61 -70.04
C ASN A 241 -3.88 -8.26 -69.54
N GLU A 242 -2.78 -7.54 -69.67
CA GLU A 242 -1.46 -7.96 -69.24
C GLU A 242 -0.84 -6.86 -68.38
N ILE A 243 -0.09 -7.27 -67.36
CA ILE A 243 0.66 -6.37 -66.48
C ILE A 243 2.04 -6.95 -66.20
N GLU A 244 3.00 -6.07 -65.97
CA GLU A 244 4.33 -6.43 -65.48
C GLU A 244 4.50 -5.82 -64.08
N ALA A 245 4.79 -6.66 -63.09
CA ALA A 245 5.02 -6.21 -61.72
C ALA A 245 6.51 -6.04 -61.44
N ASN A 246 6.90 -4.87 -60.95
CA ASN A 246 8.26 -4.58 -60.49
C ASN A 246 8.27 -4.45 -58.96
N PHE A 247 8.80 -5.46 -58.28
CA PHE A 247 8.95 -5.49 -56.81
C PHE A 247 10.26 -4.84 -56.32
N GLY A 248 10.99 -4.15 -57.20
CA GLY A 248 12.20 -3.41 -56.89
C GLY A 248 13.47 -4.02 -57.49
N PRO A 249 14.63 -3.40 -57.22
CA PRO A 249 14.80 -2.22 -56.35
C PRO A 249 14.57 -0.88 -57.05
N HIS A 250 14.39 -0.86 -58.37
CA HIS A 250 14.32 0.37 -59.17
C HIS A 250 12.88 0.80 -59.45
N PHE A 251 12.36 1.76 -58.69
CA PHE A 251 11.02 2.31 -58.88
C PHE A 251 11.05 3.62 -59.68
N LYS A 252 10.03 3.87 -60.50
CA LYS A 252 9.88 5.14 -61.25
C LYS A 252 9.59 6.32 -60.32
N TYR A 253 8.91 6.08 -59.22
CA TYR A 253 8.71 7.07 -58.16
C TYR A 253 9.94 7.13 -57.25
N ASN A 254 10.54 8.31 -57.11
CA ASN A 254 11.69 8.51 -56.25
C ASN A 254 11.26 8.90 -54.83
N LEU A 255 11.30 7.92 -53.92
CA LEU A 255 10.98 8.06 -52.50
C LEU A 255 11.82 9.14 -51.80
N ALA A 256 13.10 9.29 -52.16
CA ALA A 256 14.04 10.20 -51.52
C ALA A 256 13.88 11.67 -51.96
N CYS A 257 13.29 11.92 -53.13
CA CYS A 257 13.17 13.26 -53.70
C CYS A 257 11.98 14.05 -53.15
N GLN A 258 10.99 13.38 -52.53
CA GLN A 258 9.82 14.05 -51.94
C GLN A 258 10.05 14.61 -50.52
N SER A 259 11.01 14.07 -49.77
CA SER A 259 11.40 14.61 -48.46
C SER A 259 12.08 15.98 -48.56
N LEU A 260 12.71 16.31 -49.70
CA LEU A 260 13.39 17.60 -49.92
C LEU A 260 12.43 18.76 -50.24
N LYS A 261 11.37 18.52 -51.03
CA LYS A 261 10.41 19.57 -51.42
C LYS A 261 9.54 20.10 -50.26
N ARG A 262 9.44 19.36 -49.15
CA ARG A 262 8.72 19.81 -47.94
C ARG A 262 9.55 20.78 -47.10
N ALA A 263 10.89 20.73 -47.21
CA ALA A 263 11.79 21.66 -46.53
C ALA A 263 11.83 23.03 -47.21
N GLU A 264 11.71 23.08 -48.54
CA GLU A 264 11.75 24.33 -49.31
C GLU A 264 10.45 25.16 -49.20
N THR A 265 9.29 24.53 -48.92
CA THR A 265 8.01 25.27 -48.75
C THR A 265 7.76 25.78 -47.33
N MET A 266 8.64 25.54 -46.37
CA MET A 266 8.54 26.10 -45.00
C MET A 266 9.36 27.39 -44.80
N ASP A 267 10.18 27.79 -45.78
CA ASP A 267 11.06 28.98 -45.71
C ASP A 267 10.45 30.27 -46.29
N GLU A 268 9.26 30.23 -46.90
CA GLU A 268 8.58 31.43 -47.46
C GLU A 268 7.41 31.95 -46.62
N GLY A 269 7.22 31.44 -45.39
CA GLY A 269 6.00 31.65 -44.60
C GLY A 269 6.04 32.64 -43.44
N ASP A 270 7.21 33.14 -43.00
CA ASP A 270 7.32 34.00 -41.81
C ASP A 270 7.89 35.38 -42.15
N ASN A 271 7.07 36.23 -42.78
CA ASN A 271 7.25 37.69 -42.79
C ASN A 271 5.90 38.38 -43.00
N ASN A 272 5.05 38.37 -41.97
CA ASN A 272 4.15 39.47 -41.64
C ASN A 272 3.28 39.14 -40.42
N PHE A 273 3.63 39.69 -39.26
CA PHE A 273 2.67 40.08 -38.22
C PHE A 273 3.17 41.37 -37.57
N ILE A 274 2.54 42.49 -37.94
CA ILE A 274 2.18 43.58 -37.01
C ILE A 274 0.72 43.31 -36.64
#